data_AF-A0A2D0N6G9-F1
#
_entry.id   AF-A0A2D0N6G9-F1
#
_cell.length_a   1.000
_cell.length_b   1.000
_cell.length_c   1.000
_cell.angle_alpha   90.00
_cell.angle_beta   90.00
_cell.angle_gamma   90.00
#
_symmetry.space_group_name_H-M   'P 1'
#
loop_
_entity.id
_entity.type
_entity.pdbx_description
1 polymer ?
#
loop_
_entity_poly.entity_id
_entity_poly.type
_entity_poly.pdbx_seq_one_letter_code
_entity_poly.pdbx_strand_id
1 'polypeptide(L)'
;MNMLSARLNLAGLLAVGCLLWGCSRVETPNPESLVFTGPADGCGSFLIYQSNEAGDLSIAVQGDRDQLGLSTEAASFSIGPSADIQLSLLSYEGNIEQYYCNDVIIIEQQPKIISEWIAQRGTARIRIVEENLGPSGQSQPLYSLSIELEDVELRNDQGTTLQLDQHQFPVTTVGWYPG
;
A
#
# COMPACT_ATOMS: atom_id res chain seq x y z
N MET A 1 48.48 65.17 -14.31
CA MET A 1 49.04 64.53 -13.10
C MET A 1 48.11 63.39 -12.74
N ASN A 2 48.67 62.18 -12.71
CA ASN A 2 47.96 60.90 -12.77
C ASN A 2 47.23 60.57 -11.46
N MET A 3 45.93 60.30 -11.55
CA MET A 3 45.18 59.56 -10.54
C MET A 3 44.54 58.35 -11.23
N LEU A 4 45.13 57.18 -11.04
CA LEU A 4 44.59 55.90 -11.51
C LEU A 4 44.43 54.97 -10.31
N SER A 5 43.19 54.99 -9.82
CA SER A 5 42.38 53.91 -9.22
C SER A 5 43.11 52.59 -8.91
N ALA A 6 43.24 52.30 -7.61
CA ALA A 6 43.49 50.95 -7.10
C ALA A 6 42.18 50.13 -7.14
N ARG A 7 42.19 49.01 -7.87
CA ARG A 7 41.11 48.02 -7.85
C ARG A 7 41.38 47.00 -6.74
N LEU A 8 40.53 46.98 -5.72
CA LEU A 8 40.49 45.94 -4.70
C LEU A 8 39.75 44.72 -5.28
N ASN A 9 40.45 43.60 -5.45
CA ASN A 9 39.84 42.31 -5.78
C ASN A 9 39.26 41.71 -4.50
N LEU A 10 37.93 41.82 -4.32
CA LEU A 10 37.19 41.16 -3.26
C LEU A 10 36.52 39.90 -3.84
N ALA A 11 37.33 38.88 -4.10
CA ALA A 11 36.86 37.56 -4.54
C ALA A 11 37.41 36.50 -3.60
N GLY A 12 36.72 36.28 -2.49
CA GLY A 12 37.10 35.27 -1.51
C GLY A 12 36.05 35.14 -0.43
N LEU A 13 35.66 33.90 -0.16
CA LEU A 13 34.67 33.44 0.83
C LEU A 13 33.20 33.47 0.40
N LEU A 14 32.79 32.45 -0.34
CA LEU A 14 31.40 31.93 -0.32
C LEU A 14 31.40 30.50 -0.87
N ALA A 15 32.06 29.57 -0.17
CA ALA A 15 32.09 28.17 -0.61
C ALA A 15 32.33 27.16 0.52
N VAL A 16 31.73 27.33 1.71
CA VAL A 16 31.71 26.27 2.73
C VAL A 16 30.45 26.40 3.56
N GLY A 17 29.37 25.69 3.20
CA GLY A 17 28.13 25.78 3.99
C GLY A 17 26.97 24.85 3.65
N CYS A 18 27.15 23.81 2.82
CA CYS A 18 26.02 22.93 2.43
C CYS A 18 26.29 21.43 2.56
N LEU A 19 27.36 20.98 3.24
CA LEU A 19 27.72 19.54 3.29
C LEU A 19 27.35 18.82 4.60
N LEU A 20 26.57 19.43 5.49
CA LEU A 20 26.17 18.80 6.77
C LEU A 20 24.65 18.65 6.93
N TRP A 21 23.89 18.68 5.84
CA TRP A 21 22.57 18.09 5.85
C TRP A 21 22.74 16.63 5.48
N GLY A 22 22.95 15.81 6.51
CA GLY A 22 22.88 14.37 6.39
C GLY A 22 21.55 14.02 5.72
N CYS A 23 21.64 13.55 4.48
CA CYS A 23 20.54 12.82 3.86
C CYS A 23 20.31 11.59 4.74
N SER A 24 19.37 11.67 5.67
CA SER A 24 18.76 10.49 6.26
C SER A 24 18.21 9.69 5.07
N ARG A 25 18.93 8.63 4.70
CA ARG A 25 18.46 7.70 3.67
C ARG A 25 17.19 7.09 4.24
N VAL A 26 16.06 7.43 3.66
CA VAL A 26 14.83 6.67 3.87
C VAL A 26 15.15 5.27 3.39
N GLU A 27 15.19 4.33 4.33
CA GLU A 27 15.53 2.95 4.04
C GLU A 27 14.36 2.36 3.26
N THR A 28 14.53 2.21 1.95
CA THR A 28 13.54 1.58 1.09
C THR A 28 13.46 0.10 1.45
N PRO A 29 12.25 -0.45 1.69
CA PRO A 29 12.08 -1.88 1.93
C PRO A 29 12.75 -2.67 0.81
N ASN A 30 13.56 -3.67 1.15
CA ASN A 30 14.15 -4.55 0.16
C ASN A 30 13.01 -5.39 -0.47
N PRO A 31 12.82 -5.38 -1.80
CA PRO A 31 11.77 -6.18 -2.45
C PRO A 31 11.84 -7.66 -2.11
N GLU A 32 13.05 -8.23 -1.97
CA GLU A 32 13.25 -9.64 -1.59
C GLU A 32 12.86 -9.93 -0.13
N SER A 33 12.60 -8.90 0.68
CA SER A 33 12.18 -9.02 2.07
C SER A 33 10.67 -8.80 2.29
N LEU A 34 9.91 -8.57 1.21
CA LEU A 34 8.45 -8.42 1.30
C LEU A 34 7.77 -9.77 1.53
N VAL A 35 7.75 -10.19 2.79
CA VAL A 35 7.09 -11.41 3.23
C VAL A 35 5.87 -11.04 4.07
N PHE A 36 4.69 -11.27 3.50
CA PHE A 36 3.41 -11.10 4.19
C PHE A 36 2.94 -12.47 4.69
N THR A 37 3.40 -12.85 5.88
CA THR A 37 3.00 -14.10 6.57
C THR A 37 2.16 -13.84 7.81
N GLY A 38 1.86 -12.58 8.10
CA GLY A 38 0.99 -12.17 9.20
C GLY A 38 -0.50 -12.39 8.90
N PRO A 39 -1.36 -11.91 9.81
CA PRO A 39 -2.81 -12.00 9.67
C PRO A 39 -3.30 -11.36 8.37
N ALA A 40 -4.34 -11.95 7.78
CA ALA A 40 -5.10 -11.38 6.69
C ALA A 40 -6.56 -11.27 7.10
N ASP A 41 -7.20 -10.18 6.70
CA ASP A 41 -8.60 -9.92 7.01
C ASP A 41 -9.23 -9.07 5.90
N GLY A 42 -10.55 -8.90 5.94
CA GLY A 42 -11.26 -8.14 4.92
C GLY A 42 -12.66 -7.68 5.33
N CYS A 43 -13.15 -6.67 4.64
CA CYS A 43 -14.42 -6.03 4.95
C CYS A 43 -15.07 -5.35 3.74
N GLY A 44 -16.32 -4.93 3.92
CA GLY A 44 -17.09 -4.21 2.91
C GLY A 44 -17.42 -5.07 1.70
N SER A 45 -17.55 -4.44 0.53
CA SER A 45 -17.81 -5.17 -0.72
C SER A 45 -16.58 -5.92 -1.19
N PHE A 46 -15.39 -5.31 -1.13
CA PHE A 46 -14.10 -5.93 -1.44
C PHE A 46 -12.95 -5.06 -0.93
N LEU A 47 -12.51 -5.30 0.29
CA LEU A 47 -11.20 -4.91 0.80
C LEU A 47 -10.58 -6.12 1.49
N ILE A 48 -9.36 -6.49 1.11
CA ILE A 48 -8.54 -7.48 1.82
C ILE A 48 -7.19 -6.86 2.09
N TYR A 49 -6.66 -7.11 3.28
CA TYR A 49 -5.28 -6.74 3.61
C TYR A 49 -4.57 -7.91 4.28
N GLN A 50 -3.25 -7.91 4.18
CA GLN A 50 -2.36 -8.83 4.89
C GLN A 50 -1.14 -8.09 5.41
N SER A 51 -0.77 -8.37 6.65
CA SER A 51 0.41 -7.78 7.29
C SER A 51 1.63 -8.70 7.23
N ASN A 52 2.81 -8.14 7.42
CA ASN A 52 3.99 -8.95 7.77
C ASN A 52 3.94 -9.40 9.25
N GLU A 53 4.89 -10.24 9.68
CA GLU A 53 4.91 -10.74 11.07
C GLU A 53 5.14 -9.66 12.12
N ALA A 54 5.91 -8.62 11.76
CA ALA A 54 6.17 -7.49 12.64
C ALA A 54 4.93 -6.58 12.80
N GLY A 55 3.97 -6.67 11.87
CA GLY A 55 2.79 -5.85 11.84
C GLY A 55 3.08 -4.37 11.61
N ASP A 56 4.17 -4.03 10.92
CA ASP A 56 4.59 -2.66 10.56
C ASP A 56 4.53 -2.40 9.04
N LEU A 57 4.13 -3.42 8.27
CA LEU A 57 3.96 -3.39 6.83
C LEU A 57 2.71 -4.17 6.45
N SER A 58 1.89 -3.62 5.55
CA SER A 58 0.71 -4.29 5.02
C SER A 58 0.58 -4.11 3.52
N ILE A 59 0.05 -5.14 2.86
CA ILE A 59 -0.43 -5.09 1.47
C ILE A 59 -1.95 -5.15 1.50
N ALA A 60 -2.61 -4.29 0.72
CA ALA A 60 -4.06 -4.23 0.65
C ALA A 60 -4.53 -4.21 -0.82
N VAL A 61 -5.61 -4.94 -1.09
CA VAL A 61 -6.29 -4.99 -2.37
C VAL A 61 -7.73 -4.56 -2.17
N GLN A 62 -8.17 -3.60 -2.96
CA GLN A 62 -9.51 -3.03 -2.91
C GLN A 62 -10.16 -3.06 -4.29
N GLY A 63 -11.46 -3.29 -4.33
CA GLY A 63 -12.29 -3.13 -5.52
C GLY A 63 -13.76 -3.06 -5.15
N ASP A 64 -14.61 -3.39 -6.11
CA ASP A 64 -16.03 -3.60 -5.86
C ASP A 64 -16.49 -4.92 -6.50
N ARG A 65 -17.07 -5.81 -5.69
CA ARG A 65 -17.48 -7.15 -6.10
C ARG A 65 -18.41 -7.13 -7.31
N ASP A 66 -19.43 -6.26 -7.28
CA ASP A 66 -20.50 -6.26 -8.26
C ASP A 66 -20.04 -5.59 -9.56
N GLN A 67 -19.24 -4.53 -9.46
CA GLN A 67 -18.60 -3.89 -10.62
C GLN A 67 -17.64 -4.84 -11.35
N LEU A 68 -16.86 -5.61 -10.60
CA LEU A 68 -15.91 -6.58 -11.14
C LEU A 68 -16.60 -7.86 -11.66
N GLY A 69 -17.88 -8.07 -11.33
CA GLY A 69 -18.62 -9.28 -11.69
C GLY A 69 -18.00 -10.55 -11.10
N LEU A 70 -17.49 -10.47 -9.86
CA LEU A 70 -16.83 -11.61 -9.22
C LEU A 70 -17.79 -12.79 -9.06
N SER A 71 -17.27 -13.98 -9.32
CA SER A 71 -17.99 -15.24 -9.18
C SER A 71 -17.07 -16.33 -8.63
N THR A 72 -17.55 -17.56 -8.55
CA THR A 72 -16.73 -18.72 -8.17
C THR A 72 -15.73 -19.13 -9.24
N GLU A 73 -15.90 -18.65 -10.48
CA GLU A 73 -14.93 -18.80 -11.54
C GLU A 73 -13.80 -17.78 -11.40
N ALA A 74 -12.55 -18.21 -11.62
CA ALA A 74 -11.41 -17.32 -11.56
C ALA A 74 -11.39 -16.36 -12.76
N ALA A 75 -11.30 -15.07 -12.46
CA ALA A 75 -11.14 -14.01 -13.44
C ALA A 75 -9.86 -13.22 -13.16
N SER A 76 -9.30 -12.61 -14.20
CA SER A 76 -8.08 -11.80 -14.14
C SER A 76 -8.40 -10.35 -14.41
N PHE A 77 -7.84 -9.47 -13.60
CA PHE A 77 -8.10 -8.05 -13.62
C PHE A 77 -6.80 -7.28 -13.62
N SER A 78 -6.73 -6.21 -14.40
CA SER A 78 -5.60 -5.28 -14.35
C SER A 78 -5.61 -4.53 -13.03
N ILE A 79 -4.43 -4.30 -12.48
CA ILE A 79 -4.19 -3.44 -11.32
C ILE A 79 -3.59 -2.13 -11.82
N GLY A 80 -4.00 -1.00 -11.27
CA GLY A 80 -3.36 0.28 -11.50
C GLY A 80 -4.20 1.49 -11.06
N PRO A 81 -3.69 2.72 -11.17
CA PRO A 81 -4.34 3.92 -10.64
C PRO A 81 -5.68 4.26 -11.30
N SER A 82 -5.97 3.67 -12.46
CA SER A 82 -7.22 3.86 -13.21
C SER A 82 -7.98 2.55 -13.43
N ALA A 83 -7.57 1.48 -12.75
CA ALA A 83 -8.25 0.19 -12.81
C ALA A 83 -9.33 0.10 -11.72
N ASP A 84 -10.25 -0.85 -11.90
CA ASP A 84 -11.29 -1.17 -10.92
C ASP A 84 -10.71 -1.86 -9.67
N ILE A 85 -9.46 -2.33 -9.75
CA ILE A 85 -8.71 -2.89 -8.64
C ILE A 85 -7.54 -1.97 -8.28
N GLN A 86 -7.53 -1.57 -7.02
CA GLN A 86 -6.46 -0.80 -6.41
C GLN A 86 -5.65 -1.70 -5.49
N LEU A 87 -4.34 -1.53 -5.52
CA LEU A 87 -3.43 -2.20 -4.61
C LEU A 87 -2.51 -1.15 -4.01
N SER A 88 -2.37 -1.21 -2.68
CA SER A 88 -1.43 -0.39 -1.95
C SER A 88 -0.60 -1.23 -0.99
N LEU A 89 0.58 -0.71 -0.68
CA LEU A 89 1.45 -1.22 0.38
C LEU A 89 1.77 -0.06 1.31
N LEU A 90 1.48 -0.24 2.60
CA LEU A 90 1.68 0.77 3.63
C LEU A 90 2.70 0.28 4.64
N SER A 91 3.64 1.16 4.99
CA SER A 91 4.52 0.99 6.15
C SER A 91 4.20 2.07 7.18
N TYR A 92 4.30 1.75 8.46
CA TYR A 92 3.78 2.63 9.51
C TYR A 92 4.47 2.39 10.86
N GLU A 93 4.40 3.39 11.74
CA GLU A 93 4.80 3.26 13.15
C GLU A 93 3.58 2.80 13.96
N GLY A 94 3.63 1.61 14.55
CA GLY A 94 2.56 1.04 15.39
C GLY A 94 1.93 -0.22 14.80
N ASN A 95 0.72 -0.57 15.24
CA ASN A 95 -0.03 -1.75 14.78
C ASN A 95 -1.20 -1.32 13.86
N ILE A 96 -1.34 -1.99 12.71
CA ILE A 96 -2.36 -1.71 11.67
C ILE A 96 -3.74 -2.28 11.94
N GLU A 97 -3.89 -3.15 12.93
CA GLU A 97 -5.16 -3.82 13.25
C GLU A 97 -6.34 -2.84 13.42
N GLN A 98 -6.07 -1.57 13.71
CA GLN A 98 -7.09 -0.53 13.85
C GLN A 98 -7.30 0.36 12.62
N TYR A 99 -6.48 0.20 11.58
CA TYR A 99 -6.48 1.05 10.38
C TYR A 99 -7.47 0.54 9.33
N TYR A 100 -7.42 -0.75 9.01
CA TYR A 100 -8.36 -1.38 8.08
C TYR A 100 -9.57 -1.92 8.83
N CYS A 101 -10.74 -1.87 8.17
CA CYS A 101 -11.95 -2.55 8.64
C CYS A 101 -12.43 -2.15 10.05
N ASN A 102 -12.24 -0.89 10.44
CA ASN A 102 -12.70 -0.33 11.71
C ASN A 102 -13.87 0.64 11.47
N ASP A 103 -14.96 0.49 12.24
CA ASP A 103 -16.15 1.34 12.18
C ASP A 103 -15.98 2.63 13.01
N VAL A 104 -15.06 2.64 13.97
CA VAL A 104 -14.75 3.79 14.83
C VAL A 104 -13.32 4.27 14.59
N ILE A 105 -13.21 5.35 13.81
CA ILE A 105 -11.93 6.03 13.61
C ILE A 105 -11.59 6.86 14.85
N ILE A 106 -10.75 6.32 15.73
CA ILE A 106 -10.10 7.09 16.81
C ILE A 106 -8.78 7.62 16.25
N ILE A 107 -8.78 8.87 15.78
CA ILE A 107 -7.64 9.52 15.10
C ILE A 107 -6.33 9.38 15.90
N GLU A 108 -6.41 9.48 17.22
CA GLU A 108 -5.26 9.41 18.15
C GLU A 108 -4.64 8.01 18.24
N GLN A 109 -5.34 6.97 17.79
CA GLN A 109 -4.88 5.58 17.81
C GLN A 109 -4.46 5.07 16.43
N GLN A 110 -4.63 5.88 15.38
CA GLN A 110 -4.20 5.47 14.05
C GLN A 110 -2.66 5.40 13.98
N PRO A 111 -2.12 4.32 13.37
CA PRO A 111 -0.69 4.23 13.17
C PRO A 111 -0.23 5.33 12.23
N LYS A 112 0.95 5.88 12.49
CA LYS A 112 1.52 6.93 11.65
C LYS A 112 2.11 6.30 10.40
N ILE A 113 1.54 6.59 9.23
CA ILE A 113 2.05 6.11 7.95
C ILE A 113 3.43 6.72 7.69
N ILE A 114 4.43 5.85 7.46
CA ILE A 114 5.80 6.22 7.13
C ILE A 114 5.96 6.33 5.61
N SER A 115 5.42 5.36 4.87
CA SER A 115 5.49 5.32 3.41
C SER A 115 4.30 4.56 2.84
N GLU A 116 3.80 5.08 1.72
CA GLU A 116 2.74 4.49 0.91
C GLU A 116 3.29 4.19 -0.49
N TRP A 117 2.93 3.02 -1.00
CA TRP A 117 3.26 2.54 -2.33
C TRP A 117 1.97 2.17 -3.04
N ILE A 118 1.77 2.68 -4.24
CA ILE A 118 0.56 2.45 -5.02
C ILE A 118 0.94 1.67 -6.28
N ALA A 119 0.20 0.61 -6.56
CA ALA A 119 0.40 -0.17 -7.78
C ALA A 119 0.17 0.68 -9.03
N GLN A 120 1.13 0.64 -9.94
CA GLN A 120 1.11 1.31 -11.24
C GLN A 120 0.59 0.36 -12.33
N ARG A 121 0.96 -0.92 -12.23
CA ARG A 121 0.50 -2.00 -13.09
C ARG A 121 0.60 -3.35 -12.37
N GLY A 122 -0.10 -4.35 -12.89
CA GLY A 122 -0.03 -5.75 -12.45
C GLY A 122 -1.31 -6.48 -12.81
N THR A 123 -1.40 -7.75 -12.41
CA THR A 123 -2.59 -8.56 -12.59
C THR A 123 -3.04 -9.14 -11.24
N ALA A 124 -4.34 -9.07 -10.97
CA ALA A 124 -4.97 -9.82 -9.88
C ALA A 124 -5.84 -10.93 -10.48
N ARG A 125 -5.59 -12.17 -10.08
CA ARG A 125 -6.45 -13.31 -10.34
C ARG A 125 -7.32 -13.58 -9.11
N ILE A 126 -8.63 -13.43 -9.28
CA ILE A 126 -9.58 -13.41 -8.17
C ILE A 126 -10.69 -14.41 -8.44
N ARG A 127 -11.10 -15.13 -7.38
CA ARG A 127 -12.32 -15.94 -7.37
C ARG A 127 -12.96 -15.94 -6.00
N ILE A 128 -14.28 -16.07 -5.98
CA ILE A 128 -15.04 -16.43 -4.79
C ILE A 128 -14.82 -17.92 -4.50
N VAL A 129 -14.47 -18.25 -3.28
CA VAL A 129 -14.27 -19.64 -2.83
C VAL A 129 -15.57 -20.19 -2.27
N GLU A 130 -16.28 -19.39 -1.46
CA GLU A 130 -17.54 -19.76 -0.82
C GLU A 130 -18.43 -18.53 -0.67
N GLU A 131 -19.74 -18.69 -0.88
CA GLU A 131 -20.75 -17.62 -0.76
C GLU A 131 -21.72 -17.85 0.38
N ASN A 132 -22.39 -16.79 0.82
CA ASN A 132 -23.49 -16.83 1.79
C ASN A 132 -23.07 -17.41 3.15
N LEU A 133 -21.86 -17.05 3.61
CA LEU A 133 -21.31 -17.47 4.90
C LEU A 133 -22.06 -16.88 6.10
N GLY A 134 -22.87 -15.85 5.89
CA GLY A 134 -23.60 -15.14 6.94
C GLY A 134 -25.07 -15.55 7.06
N PRO A 135 -25.75 -15.18 8.16
CA PRO A 135 -27.19 -15.38 8.29
C PRO A 135 -27.98 -14.75 7.13
N SER A 136 -29.03 -15.46 6.70
CA SER A 136 -29.93 -15.02 5.64
C SER A 136 -30.60 -13.68 5.99
N GLY A 137 -30.65 -12.75 5.03
CA GLY A 137 -31.35 -11.47 5.18
C GLY A 137 -30.46 -10.27 5.53
N GLN A 138 -29.14 -10.44 5.58
CA GLN A 138 -28.20 -9.32 5.65
C GLN A 138 -28.16 -8.54 4.33
N SER A 139 -27.96 -7.22 4.42
CA SER A 139 -27.89 -6.32 3.27
C SER A 139 -26.63 -6.51 2.43
N GLN A 140 -25.56 -7.06 3.02
CA GLN A 140 -24.33 -7.41 2.32
C GLN A 140 -23.98 -8.88 2.55
N PRO A 141 -23.71 -9.66 1.50
CA PRO A 141 -23.34 -11.05 1.64
C PRO A 141 -21.95 -11.17 2.28
N LEU A 142 -21.80 -12.13 3.19
CA LEU A 142 -20.50 -12.59 3.67
C LEU A 142 -20.02 -13.72 2.75
N TYR A 143 -18.77 -13.65 2.29
CA TYR A 143 -18.20 -14.62 1.35
C TYR A 143 -16.68 -14.68 1.48
N SER A 144 -16.05 -15.74 0.98
CA SER A 144 -14.59 -15.89 1.01
C SER A 144 -13.98 -15.77 -0.38
N LEU A 145 -12.80 -15.17 -0.46
CA LEU A 145 -12.08 -14.87 -1.69
C LEU A 145 -10.70 -15.53 -1.69
N SER A 146 -10.21 -15.85 -2.89
CA SER A 146 -8.82 -16.17 -3.15
C SER A 146 -8.28 -15.16 -4.15
N ILE A 147 -7.14 -14.54 -3.81
CA ILE A 147 -6.46 -13.54 -4.62
C ILE A 147 -5.02 -13.96 -4.84
N GLU A 148 -4.61 -13.97 -6.09
CA GLU A 148 -3.22 -14.12 -6.53
C GLU A 148 -2.84 -12.88 -7.32
N LEU A 149 -1.71 -12.29 -6.98
CA LEU A 149 -1.12 -11.13 -7.63
C LEU A 149 0.07 -11.58 -8.47
N GLU A 150 0.19 -11.01 -9.66
CA GLU A 150 1.26 -11.31 -10.60
C GLU A 150 1.81 -10.01 -11.22
N ASP A 151 3.15 -9.94 -11.34
CA ASP A 151 3.90 -8.88 -12.03
C ASP A 151 3.51 -7.46 -11.59
N VAL A 152 3.36 -7.24 -10.28
CA VAL A 152 2.92 -5.96 -9.73
C VAL A 152 4.11 -5.00 -9.60
N GLU A 153 4.01 -3.84 -10.24
CA GLU A 153 4.93 -2.72 -10.07
C GLU A 153 4.27 -1.67 -9.17
N LEU A 154 4.85 -1.40 -8.00
CA LEU A 154 4.42 -0.34 -7.11
C LEU A 154 5.35 0.86 -7.19
N ARG A 155 4.82 2.05 -6.89
CA ARG A 155 5.60 3.29 -6.80
C ARG A 155 5.18 4.11 -5.58
N ASN A 156 6.15 4.68 -4.88
CA ASN A 156 5.91 5.65 -3.81
C ASN A 156 5.95 7.10 -4.31
N ASP A 157 5.63 8.04 -3.42
CA ASP A 157 5.65 9.49 -3.67
C ASP A 157 7.02 10.04 -4.11
N GLN A 158 8.11 9.39 -3.69
CA GLN A 158 9.48 9.70 -4.10
C GLN A 158 9.84 9.17 -5.50
N GLY A 159 8.92 8.45 -6.17
CA GLY A 159 9.14 7.86 -7.49
C GLY A 159 9.93 6.55 -7.48
N THR A 160 10.28 6.05 -6.29
CA THR A 160 10.94 4.75 -6.14
C THR A 160 9.98 3.66 -6.57
N THR A 161 10.49 2.66 -7.29
CA THR A 161 9.70 1.53 -7.78
C THR A 161 10.04 0.26 -7.02
N LEU A 162 9.02 -0.55 -6.76
CA LEU A 162 9.14 -1.86 -6.15
C LEU A 162 8.44 -2.88 -7.04
N GLN A 163 9.07 -4.02 -7.25
CA GLN A 163 8.51 -5.12 -8.02
C GLN A 163 8.08 -6.23 -7.07
N LEU A 164 6.86 -6.73 -7.26
CA LEU A 164 6.30 -7.89 -6.58
C LEU A 164 5.90 -8.89 -7.66
N ASP A 165 6.77 -9.88 -7.89
CA ASP A 165 6.60 -10.86 -8.96
C ASP A 165 5.34 -11.70 -8.76
N GLN A 166 5.17 -12.24 -7.55
CA GLN A 166 4.00 -13.01 -7.16
C GLN A 166 3.66 -12.79 -5.68
N HIS A 167 2.38 -12.76 -5.37
CA HIS A 167 1.89 -12.81 -3.99
C HIS A 167 0.50 -13.46 -3.93
N GLN A 168 0.32 -14.38 -2.99
CA GLN A 168 -0.95 -15.04 -2.78
C GLN A 168 -1.47 -14.70 -1.40
N PHE A 169 -2.65 -14.10 -1.34
CA PHE A 169 -3.37 -13.95 -0.10
C PHE A 169 -3.90 -15.31 0.36
N PRO A 170 -3.95 -15.58 1.68
CA PRO A 170 -4.75 -16.69 2.18
C PRO A 170 -6.22 -16.50 1.78
N VAL A 171 -7.00 -17.58 1.86
CA VAL A 171 -8.45 -17.46 1.65
C VAL A 171 -9.02 -16.58 2.76
N THR A 172 -9.56 -15.42 2.37
CA THR A 172 -10.00 -14.38 3.31
C THR A 172 -11.49 -14.15 3.17
N THR A 173 -12.18 -14.04 4.30
CA THR A 173 -13.60 -13.68 4.35
C THR A 173 -13.75 -12.18 4.22
N VAL A 174 -14.69 -11.74 3.39
CA VAL A 174 -15.09 -10.34 3.20
C VAL A 174 -16.60 -10.21 3.32
N GLY A 175 -17.05 -9.03 3.71
CA GLY A 175 -18.47 -8.70 3.87
C GLY A 175 -18.64 -7.62 4.94
N TRP A 176 -19.89 -7.43 5.38
CA TRP A 176 -20.16 -6.47 6.45
C TRP A 176 -19.49 -6.93 7.74
N TYR A 177 -18.58 -6.10 8.24
CA TYR A 177 -17.97 -6.23 9.55
C TYR A 177 -18.76 -5.34 10.51
N PRO A 178 -19.57 -5.91 11.44
CA PRO A 178 -19.95 -5.18 12.63
C PRO A 178 -18.67 -4.99 13.43
N GLY A 179 -18.15 -3.77 13.50
CA GLY A 179 -17.20 -3.44 14.57
C GLY A 179 -17.79 -3.77 15.94
#